data_AF-A0A645EN16-F1
#
_entry.id   AF-A0A645EN16-F1
#
_cell.length_a   1.000
_cell.length_b   1.000
_cell.length_c   1.000
_cell.angle_alpha   90.00
_cell.angle_beta   90.00
_cell.angle_gamma   90.00
#
_symmetry.space_group_name_H-M   'P 1'
#
loop_
_entity.id
_entity.type
_entity.pdbx_description
1 polymer ?
#
loop_
_entity_poly.entity_id
_entity_poly.type
_entity_poly.pdbx_seq_one_letter_code
_entity_poly.pdbx_strand_id
1 'polypeptide(L)' 'MVCNLALGMITPPFGVNLFVAAQIAKIKYIEMIPWIIPYMLVILLDLMLITYIPEISLFVPGLFK' A
#
# COMPACT_ATOMS: atom_id res chain seq x y z
N MET A 1 2.48 12.10 0.94
CA MET A 1 1.38 11.85 1.91
C MET A 1 0.38 10.77 1.42
N VAL A 2 0.05 10.69 0.13
CA VAL A 2 -0.87 9.67 -0.44
C VAL A 2 -0.43 8.23 -0.15
N CYS A 3 0.87 7.94 -0.23
CA CYS A 3 1.41 6.59 -0.01
C CYS A 3 1.16 6.06 1.43
N ASN A 4 1.28 6.90 2.46
CA ASN A 4 0.97 6.49 3.85
C ASN A 4 -0.52 6.18 4.04
N LEU A 5 -1.39 6.91 3.35
CA LEU A 5 -2.84 6.70 3.38
C LEU A 5 -3.21 5.37 2.69
N ALA A 6 -2.59 5.07 1.55
CA ALA A 6 -2.79 3.80 0.84
C ALA A 6 -2.40 2.59 1.70
N LEU A 7 -1.30 2.69 2.47
CA LEU A 7 -0.91 1.69 3.47
C LEU A 7 -1.97 1.50 4.57
N GLY A 8 -2.55 2.60 5.06
CA GLY A 8 -3.63 2.56 6.05
C GLY A 8 -4.90 1.85 5.55
N MET A 9 -5.20 1.91 4.25
CA MET A 9 -6.37 1.26 3.64
C MET A 9 -6.21 -0.25 3.43
N ILE A 10 -4.96 -0.74 3.35
CA ILE A 10 -4.64 -2.17 3.26
C ILE A 10 -4.48 -2.78 4.65
N THR A 11 -3.90 -2.05 5.60
CA THR A 11 -3.67 -2.59 6.95
C THR A 11 -5.00 -2.70 7.70
N PRO A 12 -5.24 -3.75 8.52
CA PRO A 12 -6.51 -3.98 9.20
C PRO A 12 -7.16 -2.82 9.99
N PRO A 13 -6.45 -1.80 10.58
CA PRO A 13 -7.14 -0.73 11.33
C PRO A 13 -8.21 0.01 10.53
N PHE A 14 -8.08 0.11 9.19
CA PHE A 14 -9.15 0.59 8.32
C PHE A 14 -9.58 -0.44 7.29
N GLY A 15 -8.65 -1.24 6.72
CA GLY A 15 -8.90 -2.49 5.98
C GLY A 15 -9.92 -2.45 4.84
N VAL A 16 -10.36 -1.26 4.41
CA VAL A 16 -11.54 -1.08 3.55
C VAL A 16 -11.37 -1.82 2.23
N ASN A 17 -10.15 -1.82 1.68
CA ASN A 17 -9.87 -2.50 0.42
C ASN A 17 -9.91 -4.02 0.58
N LEU A 18 -9.43 -4.57 1.70
CA LEU A 18 -9.55 -5.99 2.01
C LEU A 18 -11.02 -6.39 2.23
N PHE A 19 -11.80 -5.57 2.92
CA PHE A 19 -13.21 -5.83 3.17
C PHE A 19 -14.02 -5.85 1.87
N VAL A 20 -13.81 -4.87 0.99
CA VAL A 20 -14.48 -4.81 -0.32
C VAL A 20 -14.05 -5.99 -1.20
N ALA A 21 -12.76 -6.31 -1.23
CA ALA A 21 -12.27 -7.47 -1.99
C ALA A 21 -12.83 -8.79 -1.48
N ALA A 22 -12.91 -8.97 -0.15
CA ALA A 22 -13.51 -10.15 0.48
C ALA A 22 -15.00 -10.29 0.16
N GLN A 23 -15.75 -9.18 0.11
CA GLN A 23 -17.16 -9.16 -0.32
C GLN A 23 -17.34 -9.59 -1.77
N ILE A 24 -16.48 -9.11 -2.67
CA ILE A 24 -16.51 -9.47 -4.10
C ILE A 24 -16.11 -10.95 -4.28
N ALA A 25 -15.08 -11.39 -3.57
CA ALA A 25 -14.57 -12.77 -3.65
C ALA A 25 -15.39 -13.79 -2.84
N LYS A 26 -16.37 -13.35 -2.05
CA LYS A 26 -17.22 -14.19 -1.16
C LYS A 26 -16.43 -15.06 -0.18
N ILE A 27 -15.25 -14.61 0.24
CA ILE A 27 -14.39 -15.29 1.23
C ILE A 27 -14.25 -14.44 2.49
N LYS A 28 -13.85 -15.05 3.61
CA LYS A 28 -13.64 -14.28 4.84
C LYS A 28 -12.37 -13.44 4.72
N TYR A 29 -12.41 -12.20 5.22
CA TYR A 29 -11.23 -11.31 5.20
C TYR A 29 -9.99 -11.96 5.86
N ILE A 30 -10.20 -12.78 6.90
CA ILE A 30 -9.14 -13.46 7.65
C ILE A 30 -8.36 -14.46 6.76
N GLU A 31 -9.02 -15.03 5.75
CA GLU A 31 -8.42 -15.99 4.81
C GLU A 31 -7.50 -15.29 3.81
N MET A 32 -7.70 -13.97 3.58
CA MET A 32 -6.86 -13.16 2.68
C MET A 32 -5.61 -12.61 3.36
N ILE A 33 -5.62 -12.45 4.69
CA ILE A 33 -4.50 -11.91 5.47
C ILE A 33 -3.16 -12.58 5.12
N PRO A 34 -3.01 -13.92 5.16
CA PRO A 34 -1.71 -14.56 4.91
C PRO A 34 -1.19 -14.30 3.49
N TRP A 35 -2.07 -14.11 2.51
CA TRP A 35 -1.71 -13.81 1.12
C TRP A 35 -1.25 -12.37 0.93
N ILE A 36 -1.70 -11.45 1.78
CA ILE A 36 -1.41 -10.01 1.68
C ILE A 36 -0.13 -9.62 2.42
N ILE A 37 0.30 -10.40 3.41
CA ILE A 37 1.57 -10.20 4.14
C ILE A 37 2.78 -9.96 3.20
N PRO A 38 3.06 -10.79 2.17
CA PRO A 38 4.19 -10.54 1.27
C PRO A 38 4.05 -9.22 0.49
N TYR A 39 2.84 -8.85 0.07
CA TYR A 39 2.59 -7.56 -0.59
C TYR A 39 2.77 -6.38 0.37
N MET A 40 2.43 -6.57 1.65
CA MET A 40 2.63 -5.57 2.68
C MET A 40 4.12 -5.25 2.88
N LEU A 41 5.00 -6.27 2.77
CA LEU A 41 6.45 -6.09 2.79
C LEU A 41 6.97 -5.30 1.60
N VAL A 42 6.44 -5.55 0.39
CA VAL A 42 6.79 -4.80 -0.82
C VAL A 42 6.43 -3.33 -0.66
N ILE A 43 5.22 -3.01 -0.21
CA ILE A 43 4.78 -1.62 -0.03
C ILE A 43 5.58 -0.92 1.08
N LEU A 44 5.98 -1.63 2.13
CA LEU A 44 6.88 -1.11 3.16
C LEU A 44 8.26 -0.75 2.59
N LEU A 45 8.82 -1.60 1.73
CA LEU A 45 10.07 -1.33 1.02
C LEU A 45 9.93 -0.13 0.09
N ASP A 46 8.86 -0.07 -0.70
CA ASP A 46 8.58 1.06 -1.58
C ASP A 46 8.44 2.37 -0.80
N LEU A 47 7.79 2.33 0.37
CA LEU A 47 7.67 3.49 1.25
C LEU A 47 9.05 3.95 1.74
N MET A 48 9.91 3.03 2.16
CA MET A 48 11.27 3.37 2.56
C MET A 48 12.06 3.98 1.40
N LEU A 49 11.96 3.41 0.20
CA LEU A 49 12.63 3.94 -0.98
C LEU A 49 12.15 5.35 -1.31
N ILE A 50 10.84 5.60 -1.32
CA ILE A 50 10.26 6.92 -1.60
C ILE A 50 10.60 7.95 -0.53
N THR A 51 10.70 7.52 0.75
CA THR A 51 10.96 8.40 1.90
C THR A 51 12.44 8.77 2.01
N TYR A 52 13.35 7.83 1.75
CA TYR A 52 14.80 8.04 1.89
C TYR A 52 15.47 8.45 0.57
N ILE A 53 14.85 8.19 -0.58
CA ILE A 53 15.36 8.56 -1.90
C ILE A 53 14.41 9.59 -2.52
N PRO A 54 14.55 10.88 -2.16
CA PRO A 54 13.65 11.94 -2.63
C PRO A 54 13.74 12.12 -4.15
N GLU A 55 14.84 11.69 -4.79
CA GLU A 55 15.01 11.72 -6.25
C GLU A 55 13.94 10.90 -6.97
N ILE A 56 13.42 9.82 -6.40
CA ILE A 56 12.33 9.03 -7.02
C ILE A 56 11.05 9.87 -7.12
N SER A 57 10.78 10.69 -6.09
CA SER A 57 9.60 11.56 -6.06
C SER A 57 9.82 12.89 -6.79
N LEU A 58 11.05 13.39 -6.81
CA LEU A 58 11.42 14.68 -7.38
C LEU A 58 11.89 14.58 -8.84
N PHE A 59 12.12 13.38 -9.38
CA PHE A 59 12.55 13.20 -10.77
C PHE A 59 11.56 13.82 -11.76
N VAL A 60 10.25 13.56 -11.59
CA VAL A 60 9.22 14.10 -12.49
C VAL A 60 9.07 15.62 -12.33
N PRO A 61 8.93 16.21 -11.11
CA PRO A 61 8.90 17.67 -10.94
C PRO A 61 10.19 18.38 -11.37
N GLY A 62 11.35 17.73 -11.25
CA GLY A 62 12.65 18.28 -11.64
C GLY A 62 12.86 18.35 -13.15
N LEU A 63 12.15 17.52 -13.93
CA LEU A 63 12.18 17.55 -15.39
C LEU A 63 11.36 18.70 -15.99
N PHE A 64 10.34 19.19 -15.26
CA PHE A 64 9.50 20.33 -15.68
C PHE A 64 10.07 21.68 -15.23
N LYS A 65 11.32 21.72 -14.75
CA LYS A 65 12.02 22.94 -14.34
C LYS A 65 13.03 23.39 -15.38
#